data_AF-A0A9D4ZCX7-F1
#
_entry.id   AF-A0A9D4ZCX7-F1
#
_cell.length_a   1.000
_cell.length_b   1.000
_cell.length_c   1.000
_cell.angle_alpha   90.00
_cell.angle_beta   90.00
_cell.angle_gamma   90.00
#
_symmetry.space_group_name_H-M   'P 1'
#
loop_
_entity.id
_entity.type
_entity.pdbx_description
1 polymer ?
#
loop_
_entity_poly.entity_id
_entity_poly.type
_entity_poly.pdbx_seq_one_letter_code
_entity_poly.pdbx_strand_id
1 'polypeptide(L)'
;MFRVEEGEVVIVNFMLELCNLLDGAAKTTVFHTLHVAAKLCPRVVTVAEMDTQLNVGPFQKHFVSALHFFSAMFDSLEAGMNRDSMHRLCMEQWLLGERIYTMVGGQDEGPWRRRLQTHADWRTALQAANFQPRPLSHYAVSQARILL
;
A
#
# COMPACT_ATOMS: atom_id res chain seq x y z
N MET A 1 14.28 18.77 2.64
CA MET A 1 14.22 18.60 4.10
C MET A 1 12.96 19.28 4.60
N PHE A 2 12.16 18.62 5.44
CA PHE A 2 10.91 19.18 5.97
C PHE A 2 11.21 20.39 6.86
N ARG A 3 10.41 21.45 6.77
CA ARG A 3 10.49 22.62 7.64
C ARG A 3 9.38 22.47 8.68
N VAL A 4 9.75 22.01 9.88
CA VAL A 4 8.84 21.90 11.03
C VAL A 4 9.18 23.04 11.98
N GLU A 5 8.19 23.82 12.37
CA GLU A 5 8.40 24.92 13.32
C GLU A 5 8.26 24.44 14.77
N GLU A 6 8.92 25.13 15.69
CA GLU A 6 8.87 24.78 17.10
C GLU A 6 7.45 25.01 17.65
N GLY A 7 6.87 23.98 18.29
CA GLY A 7 5.52 24.02 18.85
C GLY A 7 4.42 23.45 17.95
N GLU A 8 4.71 23.11 16.68
CA GLU A 8 3.73 22.51 15.79
C GLU A 8 3.40 21.04 16.14
N VAL A 9 2.16 20.65 15.87
CA VAL A 9 1.75 19.24 15.92
C VAL A 9 1.93 18.62 14.54
N VAL A 10 2.87 17.68 14.42
CA VAL A 10 3.13 16.97 13.17
C VAL A 10 2.29 15.70 13.06
N ILE A 11 1.66 15.50 11.91
CA ILE A 11 1.04 14.24 11.50
C ILE A 11 1.70 13.80 10.20
N VAL A 12 2.08 12.54 10.11
CA VAL A 12 2.64 11.96 8.88
C VAL A 12 1.62 10.99 8.30
N ASN A 13 1.27 11.15 7.02
CA ASN A 13 0.32 10.29 6.33
C ASN A 13 0.99 9.59 5.14
N PHE A 14 0.97 8.27 5.15
CA PHE A 14 1.37 7.43 4.03
C PHE A 14 0.13 6.78 3.42
N MET A 15 -0.29 7.25 2.25
CA MET A 15 -1.45 6.71 1.53
C MET A 15 -0.99 6.11 0.21
N LEU A 16 -0.88 4.77 0.16
CA LEU A 16 -0.45 4.00 -1.03
C LEU A 16 0.95 4.40 -1.54
N GLU A 17 1.85 4.76 -0.62
CA GLU A 17 3.20 5.28 -0.94
C GLU A 17 4.32 4.34 -0.52
N LEU A 18 4.21 3.68 0.65
CA LEU A 18 5.29 2.85 1.16
C LEU A 18 5.47 1.59 0.33
N CYS A 19 4.39 1.05 -0.27
CA CYS A 19 4.50 -0.10 -1.16
C CYS A 19 5.36 0.17 -2.42
N ASN A 20 5.47 1.42 -2.86
CA ASN A 20 6.34 1.79 -3.98
C ASN A 20 7.83 1.68 -3.63
N LEU A 21 8.16 1.64 -2.34
CA LEU A 21 9.54 1.55 -1.84
C LEU A 21 9.98 0.09 -1.60
N LEU A 22 9.21 -0.91 -2.06
CA LEU A 22 9.43 -2.35 -1.81
C LEU A 22 10.21 -3.12 -2.91
N ASP A 23 10.92 -2.45 -3.81
CA ASP A 23 11.73 -3.04 -4.90
C ASP A 23 13.03 -3.79 -4.45
N GLY A 24 13.87 -4.27 -5.38
CA GLY A 24 14.94 -5.25 -5.09
C GLY A 24 16.00 -4.86 -4.04
N ALA A 25 16.14 -3.57 -3.70
CA ALA A 25 17.05 -3.05 -2.66
C ALA A 25 16.33 -2.66 -1.35
N ALA A 26 15.04 -2.97 -1.21
CA ALA A 26 14.05 -2.13 -0.53
C ALA A 26 13.86 -2.17 0.99
N LYS A 27 14.34 -3.18 1.72
CA LYS A 27 14.06 -3.18 3.17
C LYS A 27 14.71 -1.98 3.86
N THR A 28 15.84 -1.51 3.33
CA THR A 28 16.55 -0.32 3.82
C THR A 28 15.78 0.96 3.53
N THR A 29 15.12 1.08 2.36
CA THR A 29 14.39 2.29 1.95
C THR A 29 13.14 2.52 2.80
N VAL A 30 12.30 1.50 3.00
CA VAL A 30 11.13 1.62 3.89
C VAL A 30 11.56 1.96 5.32
N PHE A 31 12.57 1.26 5.84
CA PHE A 31 13.08 1.53 7.18
C PHE A 31 13.64 2.94 7.32
N HIS A 32 14.40 3.41 6.32
CA HIS A 32 14.91 4.78 6.29
C HIS A 32 13.78 5.80 6.24
N THR A 33 12.76 5.60 5.40
CA THR A 33 11.59 6.49 5.32
C THR A 33 10.85 6.57 6.66
N LEU A 34 10.60 5.43 7.30
CA LEU A 34 9.98 5.38 8.63
C LEU A 34 10.86 6.05 9.70
N HIS A 35 12.19 5.89 9.62
CA HIS A 35 13.12 6.53 10.53
C HIS A 35 13.16 8.06 10.33
N VAL A 36 13.11 8.54 9.09
CA VAL A 36 12.97 9.97 8.79
C VAL A 36 11.64 10.51 9.33
N ALA A 37 10.54 9.78 9.14
CA ALA A 37 9.25 10.14 9.73
C ALA A 37 9.31 10.22 11.26
N ALA A 38 9.98 9.26 11.92
CA ALA A 38 10.14 9.27 13.37
C ALA A 38 10.95 10.48 13.86
N LYS A 39 11.96 10.94 13.10
CA LYS A 39 12.76 12.14 13.42
C LYS A 39 11.96 13.44 13.39
N LEU A 40 10.79 13.46 12.75
CA LEU A 40 9.87 14.60 12.79
C LEU A 40 9.07 14.67 14.11
N CYS A 41 9.27 13.71 15.03
CA CYS A 41 8.53 13.58 16.28
C CYS A 41 7.00 13.68 16.10
N PRO A 42 6.40 12.93 15.14
CA PRO A 42 5.00 13.06 14.83
C PRO A 42 4.11 12.62 16.00
N ARG A 43 2.99 13.31 16.17
CA ARG A 43 1.95 12.91 17.12
C ARG A 43 1.24 11.65 16.68
N VAL A 44 1.00 11.52 15.37
CA VAL A 44 0.34 10.36 14.74
C VAL A 44 1.01 10.10 13.39
N VAL A 45 1.17 8.81 13.07
CA VAL A 45 1.46 8.34 11.72
C VAL A 45 0.29 7.50 11.24
N THR A 46 -0.27 7.82 10.07
CA THR A 46 -1.29 7.02 9.40
C THR A 46 -0.67 6.29 8.22
N VAL A 47 -1.02 5.02 8.05
CA VAL A 47 -0.57 4.19 6.93
C VAL A 47 -1.79 3.49 6.34
N ALA A 48 -2.03 3.72 5.05
CA ALA A 48 -3.05 3.05 4.26
C ALA A 48 -2.37 2.40 3.06
N GLU A 49 -2.30 1.07 3.06
CA GLU A 49 -1.64 0.26 2.03
C GLU A 49 -2.56 -0.89 1.60
N MET A 50 -2.28 -1.46 0.43
CA MET A 50 -2.99 -2.63 -0.07
C MET A 50 -2.57 -3.87 0.72
N ASP A 51 -3.52 -4.63 1.27
CA ASP A 51 -3.27 -5.81 2.10
C ASP A 51 -3.27 -7.10 1.28
N THR A 52 -2.10 -7.47 0.72
CA THR A 52 -1.94 -8.73 0.01
C THR A 52 -0.48 -9.20 0.00
N GLN A 53 -0.27 -10.51 0.11
CA GLN A 53 1.07 -11.11 0.15
C GLN A 53 1.60 -11.31 -1.29
N LEU A 54 2.22 -10.27 -1.84
CA LEU A 54 2.85 -10.27 -3.19
C LEU A 54 4.33 -9.89 -3.14
N ASN A 55 5.03 -10.22 -2.05
CA ASN A 55 6.43 -9.91 -1.86
C ASN A 55 7.36 -11.14 -1.69
N VAL A 56 6.81 -12.32 -1.35
CA VAL A 56 7.58 -13.51 -0.97
C VAL A 56 6.95 -14.78 -1.53
N GLY A 57 7.79 -15.73 -1.95
CA GLY A 57 7.38 -17.09 -2.34
C GLY A 57 7.69 -17.41 -3.81
N PRO A 58 7.46 -18.67 -4.22
CA PRO A 58 7.63 -19.08 -5.61
C PRO A 58 6.61 -18.38 -6.52
N PHE A 59 6.94 -18.23 -7.80
CA PHE A 59 6.08 -17.58 -8.79
C PHE A 59 4.65 -18.11 -8.77
N GLN A 60 4.45 -19.42 -8.67
CA GLN A 60 3.11 -20.02 -8.62
C GLN A 60 2.27 -19.46 -7.46
N LYS A 61 2.84 -19.35 -6.25
CA LYS A 61 2.13 -18.78 -5.09
C LYS A 61 1.82 -17.30 -5.34
N HIS A 62 2.79 -16.55 -5.85
CA HIS A 62 2.61 -15.14 -6.18
C HIS A 62 1.48 -14.95 -7.21
N PHE A 63 1.50 -15.71 -8.30
CA PHE A 63 0.52 -15.66 -9.38
C PHE A 63 -0.88 -15.94 -8.87
N VAL A 64 -1.06 -16.99 -8.06
CA VAL A 64 -2.37 -17.33 -7.46
C VAL A 64 -2.86 -16.21 -6.54
N SER A 65 -2.00 -15.69 -5.66
CA SER A 65 -2.36 -14.55 -4.80
C SER A 65 -2.76 -13.31 -5.61
N ALA A 66 -2.01 -13.00 -6.67
CA ALA A 66 -2.28 -11.85 -7.52
C ALA A 66 -3.61 -12.04 -8.27
N LEU A 67 -3.87 -13.24 -8.80
CA LEU A 67 -5.12 -13.55 -9.47
C LEU A 67 -6.31 -13.32 -8.55
N HIS A 68 -6.31 -13.89 -7.34
CA HIS A 68 -7.39 -13.66 -6.38
C HIS A 68 -7.57 -12.19 -6.04
N PHE A 69 -6.46 -11.49 -5.79
CA PHE A 69 -6.46 -10.08 -5.45
C PHE A 69 -7.05 -9.21 -6.58
N PHE A 70 -6.57 -9.38 -7.82
CA PHE A 70 -7.05 -8.59 -8.94
C PHE A 70 -8.47 -8.99 -9.37
N SER A 71 -8.85 -10.27 -9.33
CA SER A 71 -10.23 -10.69 -9.58
C SER A 71 -11.23 -9.92 -8.70
N ALA A 72 -10.97 -9.81 -7.39
CA ALA A 72 -11.83 -9.04 -6.48
C ALA A 72 -11.90 -7.55 -6.87
N MET A 73 -10.80 -6.95 -7.32
CA MET A 73 -10.79 -5.57 -7.82
C MET A 73 -11.61 -5.40 -9.10
N PHE A 74 -11.47 -6.31 -10.07
CA PHE A 74 -12.29 -6.29 -11.30
C PHE A 74 -13.78 -6.50 -11.00
N ASP A 75 -14.12 -7.43 -10.09
CA ASP A 75 -15.51 -7.65 -9.66
C ASP A 75 -16.10 -6.38 -9.02
N SER A 76 -15.32 -5.65 -8.23
CA SER A 76 -15.76 -4.36 -7.64
C SER A 76 -16.04 -3.28 -8.69
N LEU A 77 -15.25 -3.22 -9.77
CA LEU A 77 -15.48 -2.29 -10.88
C LEU A 77 -16.72 -2.69 -11.66
N GLU A 78 -16.93 -3.99 -11.86
CA GLU A 78 -18.10 -4.50 -12.54
C GLU A 78 -19.40 -4.22 -11.78
N ALA A 79 -19.38 -4.32 -10.45
CA ALA A 79 -20.54 -4.00 -9.62
C ALA A 79 -20.93 -2.51 -9.68
N GLY A 80 -19.96 -1.60 -9.90
CA GLY A 80 -20.17 -0.16 -9.88
C GLY A 80 -20.23 0.53 -11.25
N MET A 81 -19.82 -0.14 -12.33
CA MET A 81 -19.63 0.49 -13.64
C MET A 81 -20.07 -0.40 -14.82
N ASN A 82 -20.80 0.19 -15.76
CA ASN A 82 -21.19 -0.46 -17.02
C ASN A 82 -19.95 -0.93 -17.81
N ARG A 83 -20.10 -2.06 -18.52
CA ARG A 83 -19.02 -2.66 -19.33
C ARG A 83 -18.52 -1.74 -20.46
N ASP A 84 -19.40 -0.92 -21.04
CA ASP A 84 -19.05 0.03 -22.11
C ASP A 84 -18.47 1.37 -21.58
N SER A 85 -18.28 1.49 -20.26
CA SER A 85 -17.73 2.71 -19.66
C SER A 85 -16.26 2.89 -20.02
N MET A 86 -15.94 4.00 -20.68
CA MET A 86 -14.55 4.37 -20.97
C MET A 86 -13.73 4.57 -19.69
N HIS A 87 -14.34 5.06 -18.61
CA HIS A 87 -13.67 5.17 -17.31
C HIS A 87 -13.29 3.80 -16.75
N ARG A 88 -14.19 2.81 -16.85
CA ARG A 88 -13.91 1.43 -16.44
C ARG A 88 -12.75 0.87 -17.26
N LEU A 89 -12.81 1.01 -18.59
CA LEU A 89 -11.75 0.55 -19.47
C LEU A 89 -10.39 1.18 -19.11
N CYS A 90 -10.37 2.49 -18.85
CA CYS A 90 -9.15 3.18 -18.43
C CYS A 90 -8.59 2.65 -17.11
N MET A 91 -9.46 2.40 -16.11
CA MET A 91 -9.03 1.85 -14.82
C MET A 91 -8.50 0.42 -14.96
N GLU A 92 -9.20 -0.43 -15.72
CA GLU A 92 -8.78 -1.81 -15.96
C GLU A 92 -7.45 -1.88 -16.70
N GLN A 93 -7.24 -1.06 -17.74
CA GLN A 93 -6.02 -1.07 -18.54
C GLN A 93 -4.84 -0.40 -17.84
N TRP A 94 -5.01 0.86 -17.41
CA TRP A 94 -3.90 1.70 -17.00
C TRP A 94 -3.62 1.63 -15.50
N LEU A 95 -4.61 1.31 -14.67
CA LEU A 95 -4.39 1.18 -13.23
C LEU A 95 -4.16 -0.28 -12.83
N LEU A 96 -5.09 -1.17 -13.17
CA LEU A 96 -4.99 -2.58 -12.79
C LEU A 96 -4.02 -3.33 -13.71
N GLY A 97 -4.08 -3.12 -15.03
CA GLY A 97 -3.19 -3.77 -16.00
C GLY A 97 -1.72 -3.48 -15.74
N GLU A 98 -1.34 -2.20 -15.51
CA GLU A 98 0.04 -1.85 -15.14
C GLU A 98 0.49 -2.49 -13.82
N ARG A 99 -0.40 -2.56 -12.83
CA ARG A 99 -0.09 -3.23 -11.55
C ARG A 99 0.08 -4.74 -11.73
N ILE A 100 -0.75 -5.39 -12.53
CA ILE A 100 -0.61 -6.80 -12.88
C ILE A 100 0.73 -7.01 -13.58
N TYR A 101 1.06 -6.20 -14.58
CA TYR A 101 2.32 -6.30 -15.31
C TYR A 101 3.53 -6.15 -14.39
N THR A 102 3.54 -5.16 -13.50
CA THR A 102 4.68 -4.89 -12.61
C THR A 102 4.82 -5.88 -11.45
N MET A 103 3.71 -6.44 -10.96
CA MET A 103 3.71 -7.41 -9.85
C MET A 103 3.92 -8.85 -10.34
N VAL A 104 3.23 -9.24 -11.42
CA VAL A 104 3.20 -10.61 -11.94
C VAL A 104 4.16 -10.84 -13.10
N GLY A 105 4.49 -9.81 -13.88
CA GLY A 105 5.37 -9.91 -15.05
C GLY A 105 6.73 -10.57 -14.74
N GLY A 106 7.22 -11.36 -15.71
CA GLY A 106 8.34 -12.31 -15.59
C GLY A 106 9.71 -11.72 -15.23
N GLN A 107 10.70 -12.61 -15.12
CA GLN A 107 11.96 -12.65 -14.36
C GLN A 107 12.97 -11.48 -14.37
N ASP A 108 12.71 -10.33 -14.97
CA ASP A 108 13.72 -9.26 -14.91
C ASP A 108 13.71 -8.56 -13.55
N GLU A 109 14.87 -8.50 -12.91
CA GLU A 109 15.17 -7.72 -11.71
C GLU A 109 15.22 -6.22 -12.04
N GLY A 110 14.25 -5.74 -12.81
CA GLY A 110 14.13 -4.33 -13.15
C GLY A 110 13.73 -3.50 -11.94
N PRO A 111 14.15 -2.22 -11.88
CA PRO A 111 13.85 -1.30 -10.76
C PRO A 111 12.36 -0.95 -10.62
N TRP A 112 11.50 -1.51 -11.48
CA TRP A 112 10.07 -1.20 -11.55
C TRP A 112 9.16 -2.26 -10.92
N ARG A 113 9.73 -3.32 -10.31
CA ARG A 113 8.91 -4.34 -9.63
C ARG A 113 8.24 -3.77 -8.39
N ARG A 114 6.91 -3.75 -8.43
CA ARG A 114 6.09 -3.39 -7.26
C ARG A 114 5.82 -4.65 -6.44
N ARG A 115 5.87 -4.52 -5.11
CA ARG A 115 5.53 -5.58 -4.18
C ARG A 115 4.48 -5.07 -3.20
N LEU A 116 3.60 -5.95 -2.77
CA LEU A 116 2.64 -5.67 -1.70
C LEU A 116 2.97 -6.55 -0.49
N GLN A 117 2.69 -6.00 0.68
CA GLN A 117 2.92 -6.60 1.97
C GLN A 117 1.60 -6.70 2.72
N THR A 118 1.53 -7.68 3.62
CA THR A 118 0.33 -7.83 4.43
C THR A 118 0.27 -6.76 5.50
N HIS A 119 -0.92 -6.52 6.07
CA HIS A 119 -1.08 -5.70 7.26
C HIS A 119 -0.12 -6.13 8.39
N ALA A 120 0.09 -7.45 8.55
CA ALA A 120 0.99 -7.97 9.58
C ALA A 120 2.45 -7.55 9.32
N ASP A 121 2.91 -7.64 8.08
CA ASP A 121 4.27 -7.21 7.69
C ASP A 121 4.47 -5.71 7.93
N TRP A 122 3.49 -4.88 7.52
CA TRP A 122 3.52 -3.43 7.76
C TRP A 122 3.55 -3.08 9.25
N ARG A 123 2.78 -3.80 10.07
CA ARG A 123 2.79 -3.64 11.53
C ARG A 123 4.19 -3.94 12.09
N THR A 124 4.83 -5.02 11.64
CA THR A 124 6.18 -5.37 12.07
C THR A 124 7.20 -4.31 11.65
N ALA A 125 7.12 -3.78 10.42
CA ALA A 125 8.00 -2.72 9.94
C ALA A 125 7.87 -1.42 10.76
N LEU A 126 6.64 -1.02 11.09
CA LEU A 126 6.36 0.15 11.93
C LEU A 126 6.88 -0.03 13.35
N GLN A 127 6.68 -1.21 13.95
CA GLN A 127 7.19 -1.54 15.28
C GLN A 127 8.72 -1.53 15.34
N ALA A 128 9.38 -2.03 14.29
CA ALA A 128 10.85 -1.96 14.17
C ALA A 128 11.37 -0.51 14.08
N ALA A 129 10.54 0.43 13.62
CA ALA A 129 10.81 1.86 13.64
C ALA A 129 10.34 2.58 14.93
N ASN A 130 10.02 1.83 15.99
CA ASN A 130 9.53 2.31 17.29
C ASN A 130 8.13 2.96 17.28
N PHE A 131 7.33 2.78 16.23
CA PHE A 131 5.93 3.18 16.26
C PHE A 131 5.08 2.16 17.03
N GLN A 132 4.06 2.66 17.73
CA GLN A 132 3.12 1.84 18.48
C GLN A 132 1.73 1.89 17.83
N PRO A 133 1.07 0.74 17.61
CA PRO A 133 -0.25 0.72 17.02
C PRO A 133 -1.26 1.40 17.95
N ARG A 134 -2.17 2.18 17.36
CA ARG A 134 -3.32 2.78 18.05
C ARG A 134 -4.60 2.29 17.36
N PRO A 135 -5.61 1.83 18.11
CA PRO A 135 -6.89 1.49 17.53
C PRO A 135 -7.53 2.74 16.91
N LEU A 136 -8.20 2.56 15.77
CA LEU A 136 -9.05 3.61 15.20
C LEU A 136 -10.23 3.88 16.16
N SER A 137 -10.71 5.12 16.18
CA SER A 137 -11.86 5.47 17.01
C SER A 137 -13.13 4.76 16.53
N HIS A 138 -14.06 4.47 17.44
CA HIS A 138 -15.38 3.92 17.08
C HIS A 138 -16.13 4.83 16.11
N TYR A 139 -15.92 6.14 16.21
CA TYR A 139 -16.46 7.12 15.27
C TYR A 139 -15.91 6.94 13.86
N ALA A 140 -14.59 6.79 13.70
CA ALA A 140 -13.97 6.54 12.40
C ALA A 140 -14.47 5.23 11.76
N VAL A 141 -14.61 4.17 12.56
CA VAL A 141 -15.18 2.89 12.09
C VAL A 141 -16.63 3.06 11.66
N SER A 142 -17.41 3.85 12.38
CA SER A 142 -18.82 4.12 12.04
C SER A 142 -18.93 4.96 10.77
N GLN A 143 -18.08 5.99 10.59
CA GLN A 143 -18.03 6.77 9.37
C GLN A 143 -17.65 5.93 8.16
N ALA A 144 -16.66 5.04 8.29
CA ALA A 144 -16.29 4.12 7.22
C ALA A 144 -17.46 3.22 6.79
N ARG A 145 -18.28 2.75 7.74
CA ARG A 145 -19.49 1.95 7.44
C ARG A 145 -20.60 2.75 6.76
N ILE A 146 -20.66 4.07 6.95
CA ILE A 146 -21.65 4.94 6.29
C ILE A 146 -21.26 5.22 4.83
N LEU A 147 -19.96 5.18 4.51
CA LEU A 147 -19.45 5.39 3.16
C LEU A 147 -19.64 4.19 2.22
N LEU A 148 -19.88 3.01 2.78
CA LEU A 148 -20.09 1.74 2.07
C LEU A 148 -21.58 1.46 1.89
#